data_AF-A0A9Q0YFS5-F1
#
_entry.id   AF-A0A9Q0YFS5-F1
#
_cell.length_a   1.000
_cell.length_b   1.000
_cell.length_c   1.000
_cell.angle_alpha   90.00
_cell.angle_beta   90.00
_cell.angle_gamma   90.00
#
_symmetry.space_group_name_H-M   'P 1'
#
loop_
_entity.id
_entity.type
_entity.pdbx_description
1 polymer ?
#
loop_
_entity_poly.entity_id
_entity_poly.type
_entity_poly.pdbx_seq_one_letter_code
_entity_poly.pdbx_strand_id
1 'polypeptide(L)'
;MQCNDWNEWNGSEYKFTSTRQNWEESRQLCESDNSHLVKIENKEENEFVRKMVWHCHKHNEAWIGLNDRITEATIIHARTI
;
A
#
# COMPACT_ATOMS: atom_id res chain seq x y z
N MET A 1 -8.11 1.76 -12.26
CA MET A 1 -7.75 1.37 -10.89
C MET A 1 -8.91 0.59 -10.32
N GLN A 2 -8.66 -0.46 -9.55
CA GLN A 2 -9.66 -1.29 -8.88
C GLN A 2 -9.33 -1.36 -7.39
N CYS A 3 -10.36 -1.35 -6.55
CA CYS A 3 -10.22 -1.28 -5.09
C CYS A 3 -10.41 -2.67 -4.47
N ASN A 4 -9.51 -3.05 -3.55
CA ASN A 4 -9.35 -4.40 -3.02
C ASN A 4 -8.83 -5.45 -4.03
N ASP A 5 -8.33 -5.02 -5.18
CA ASP A 5 -7.75 -5.86 -6.23
C ASP A 5 -6.38 -5.32 -6.68
N TRP A 6 -5.63 -6.10 -7.47
CA TRP A 6 -4.31 -5.75 -7.97
C TRP A 6 -4.36 -4.76 -9.14
N ASN A 7 -3.37 -3.85 -9.16
CA ASN A 7 -3.18 -2.82 -10.18
C ASN A 7 -1.71 -2.81 -10.56
N GLU A 8 -1.37 -3.11 -11.83
CA GLU A 8 0.00 -3.00 -12.32
C GLU A 8 0.37 -1.52 -12.55
N TRP A 9 1.58 -1.15 -12.13
CA TRP A 9 2.23 0.10 -12.54
C TRP A 9 3.75 -0.06 -12.56
N ASN A 10 4.37 0.31 -13.68
CA ASN A 10 5.82 0.28 -13.87
C ASN A 10 6.45 -1.11 -13.58
N GLY A 11 5.72 -2.19 -13.89
CA GLY A 11 6.19 -3.56 -13.68
C GLY A 11 6.09 -4.09 -12.25
N SER A 12 5.44 -3.36 -11.33
CA SER A 12 5.10 -3.83 -9.98
C SER A 12 3.58 -3.85 -9.78
N GLU A 13 3.10 -4.72 -8.91
CA GLU A 13 1.66 -4.87 -8.62
C GLU A 13 1.30 -4.20 -7.29
N TYR A 14 0.23 -3.42 -7.26
CA TYR A 14 -0.22 -2.66 -6.08
C TYR A 14 -1.67 -2.99 -5.73
N LYS A 15 -1.95 -3.18 -4.45
CA LYS A 15 -3.28 -3.51 -3.92
C LYS A 15 -3.59 -2.57 -2.76
N PHE A 16 -4.73 -1.88 -2.84
CA PHE A 16 -5.28 -1.12 -1.72
C PHE A 16 -6.44 -1.91 -1.10
N THR A 17 -6.35 -2.18 0.19
CA THR A 17 -7.37 -2.93 0.94
C THR A 17 -8.04 -2.01 1.96
N SER A 18 -9.36 -1.80 1.88
CA SER A 18 -10.08 -0.87 2.77
C SER A 18 -10.38 -1.45 4.18
N THR A 19 -9.79 -2.59 4.53
CA THR A 19 -10.04 -3.28 5.81
C THR A 19 -9.20 -2.66 6.92
N ARG A 20 -9.87 -1.95 7.84
CA ARG A 20 -9.23 -1.29 9.00
C ARG A 20 -8.57 -2.33 9.91
N GLN A 21 -7.24 -2.32 9.93
CA GLN A 21 -6.35 -3.21 10.67
C GLN A 21 -5.22 -2.39 11.32
N ASN A 22 -4.51 -2.96 12.29
CA ASN A 22 -3.27 -2.40 12.81
C ASN A 22 -2.07 -2.69 11.87
N TRP A 23 -0.88 -2.14 12.15
CA TRP A 23 0.28 -2.26 11.26
C TRP A 23 0.76 -3.71 11.10
N GLU A 24 0.79 -4.46 12.20
CA GLU A 24 1.24 -5.85 12.23
C GLU A 24 0.23 -6.78 11.54
N GLU A 25 -1.08 -6.58 11.76
CA GLU A 25 -2.15 -7.23 10.99
C GLU A 25 -2.03 -6.92 9.48
N SER A 26 -1.81 -5.65 9.11
CA SER A 26 -1.65 -5.24 7.72
C SER A 26 -0.42 -5.88 7.07
N ARG A 27 0.69 -5.98 7.81
CA ARG A 27 1.91 -6.64 7.38
C ARG A 27 1.68 -8.14 7.17
N GLN A 28 1.07 -8.83 8.14
CA GLN A 28 0.78 -10.26 8.06
C GLN A 28 -0.19 -10.57 6.90
N LEU A 29 -1.14 -9.68 6.63
CA LEU A 29 -1.99 -9.77 5.44
C LEU A 29 -1.15 -9.69 4.15
N CYS A 30 -0.23 -8.72 4.02
CA CYS A 30 0.66 -8.63 2.86
C CYS A 30 1.50 -9.91 2.68
N GLU A 31 2.11 -10.39 3.75
CA GLU A 31 2.94 -11.61 3.74
C GLU A 31 2.11 -12.85 3.36
N SER A 32 0.83 -12.92 3.78
CA SER A 32 -0.11 -13.98 3.36
C SER A 32 -0.55 -13.89 1.90
N ASP A 33 -0.65 -12.67 1.35
CA ASP A 33 -0.84 -12.39 -0.09
C ASP A 33 0.47 -12.55 -0.91
N ASN A 34 1.55 -13.05 -0.30
CA ASN A 34 2.90 -13.17 -0.89
C ASN A 34 3.43 -11.84 -1.47
N SER A 35 3.31 -10.78 -0.68
CA SER A 35 3.59 -9.39 -0.99
C SER A 35 4.11 -8.62 0.24
N HIS A 36 4.27 -7.29 0.15
CA HIS A 36 4.73 -6.45 1.27
C HIS A 36 4.06 -5.08 1.31
N LEU A 37 4.15 -4.37 2.44
CA LEU A 37 3.72 -2.96 2.52
C LEU A 37 4.55 -2.09 1.56
N VAL A 38 3.93 -1.18 0.80
CA VAL A 38 4.61 -0.47 -0.30
C VAL A 38 5.76 0.41 0.16
N LYS A 39 6.98 0.17 -0.33
CA LYS A 39 8.15 1.02 -0.09
C LYS A 39 8.32 1.96 -1.28
N ILE A 40 7.74 3.15 -1.17
CA ILE A 40 7.84 4.20 -2.20
C ILE A 40 9.29 4.57 -2.46
N GLU A 41 9.76 4.36 -3.69
CA GLU A 41 11.14 4.63 -4.12
C GLU A 41 11.30 5.96 -4.87
N ASN A 42 10.22 6.47 -5.49
CA ASN A 42 10.27 7.66 -6.33
C ASN A 42 8.96 8.48 -6.27
N LYS A 43 8.99 9.68 -6.87
CA LYS A 43 7.88 10.65 -6.81
C LYS A 43 6.70 10.21 -7.69
N GLU A 44 6.99 9.54 -8.79
CA GLU A 44 6.02 9.09 -9.79
C GLU A 44 5.18 7.95 -9.23
N GLU A 45 5.81 7.03 -8.50
CA GLU A 45 5.18 5.98 -7.69
C GLU A 45 4.32 6.60 -6.58
N ASN A 46 4.85 7.56 -5.82
CA ASN A 46 4.09 8.28 -4.80
C ASN A 46 2.80 8.90 -5.38
N GLU A 47 2.88 9.49 -6.58
CA GLU A 47 1.72 10.04 -7.27
C GLU A 47 0.77 8.97 -7.82
N PHE A 48 1.23 7.79 -8.22
CA PHE A 48 0.36 6.66 -8.58
C PHE A 48 -0.38 6.12 -7.35
N VAL A 49 0.38 5.81 -6.29
CA VAL A 49 -0.12 5.28 -5.02
C VAL A 49 -1.13 6.25 -4.38
N ARG A 50 -0.81 7.55 -4.33
CA ARG A 50 -1.72 8.59 -3.81
C ARG A 50 -3.03 8.68 -4.59
N LYS A 51 -3.01 8.48 -5.91
CA LYS A 51 -4.23 8.43 -6.75
C LYS A 51 -5.05 7.16 -6.50
N MET A 52 -4.41 6.01 -6.32
CA MET A 52 -5.09 4.77 -5.95
C MET A 52 -5.78 4.89 -4.58
N VAL A 53 -5.09 5.41 -3.56
CA VAL A 53 -5.66 5.66 -2.23
C VAL A 53 -6.83 6.65 -2.31
N TRP A 54 -6.67 7.78 -3.01
CA TRP A 54 -7.75 8.76 -3.21
C TRP A 54 -8.98 8.18 -3.93
N HIS A 55 -8.77 7.27 -4.88
CA HIS A 55 -9.86 6.60 -5.59
C HIS A 55 -10.62 5.60 -4.70
N CYS A 56 -9.91 4.93 -3.78
CA CYS A 56 -10.45 3.80 -3.01
C CYS A 56 -10.80 4.12 -1.53
N HIS A 57 -10.34 5.24 -0.98
CA HIS A 57 -10.57 5.58 0.44
C HIS A 57 -10.85 7.07 0.65
N LYS A 58 -12.09 7.41 1.02
CA LYS A 58 -12.56 8.80 1.17
C LYS A 58 -11.79 9.66 2.19
N HIS A 59 -11.01 9.04 3.08
CA HIS A 59 -10.20 9.74 4.09
C HIS A 59 -8.71 9.88 3.70
N ASN A 60 -8.24 9.19 2.65
CA ASN A 60 -6.91 9.35 2.03
C ASN A 60 -5.66 8.93 2.86
N GLU A 61 -5.71 7.87 3.68
CA GLU A 61 -4.65 7.53 4.66
C GLU A 61 -3.82 6.27 4.30
N ALA A 62 -2.53 6.26 4.68
CA ALA A 62 -1.45 5.28 4.36
C ALA A 62 -0.27 5.36 5.38
N TRP A 63 0.60 4.38 5.69
CA TRP A 63 0.64 2.90 5.50
C TRP A 63 1.48 2.40 4.34
N ILE A 64 2.57 3.10 4.09
CA ILE A 64 3.70 2.61 3.34
C ILE A 64 4.62 1.74 4.22
N GLY A 65 5.38 0.83 3.62
CA GLY A 65 6.37 -0.04 4.27
C GLY A 65 7.62 0.68 4.79
N LEU A 66 7.56 2.00 5.00
CA LEU A 66 8.64 2.78 5.60
C LEU A 66 8.69 2.55 7.13
N ASN A 67 9.13 1.35 7.51
CA ASN A 67 9.57 1.06 8.87
C ASN A 67 11.01 1.58 9.06
N ASP A 68 11.15 2.90 9.15
CA ASP A 68 12.24 3.43 9.97
C ASP A 68 11.83 3.22 11.44
N ARG A 69 12.82 3.06 12.33
CA ARG A 69 12.63 2.40 13.63
C ARG A 69 11.92 3.29 14.68
N ILE A 70 11.33 4.41 14.25
CA ILE A 70 10.57 5.40 15.03
C ILE A 70 9.45 6.04 14.14
N THR A 71 8.21 6.14 14.66
CA THR A 71 7.05 6.99 14.22
C THR A 71 6.14 6.66 12.98
N GLU A 72 5.11 5.79 13.20
CA GLU A 72 3.63 5.96 12.99
C GLU A 72 2.86 6.06 11.60
N ALA A 73 1.75 5.26 11.48
CA ALA A 73 0.50 5.35 10.64
C ALA A 73 0.47 5.04 9.09
N THR A 74 -0.63 4.68 8.35
CA THR A 74 -1.85 3.77 8.43
C THR A 74 -2.47 3.35 7.02
N ILE A 75 -2.27 2.14 6.38
CA ILE A 75 -3.08 1.59 5.18
C ILE A 75 -2.62 1.30 3.68
N ILE A 76 -1.47 0.70 3.21
CA ILE A 76 -1.28 0.23 1.75
C ILE A 76 -0.30 -0.97 1.48
N HIS A 77 -0.41 -1.69 0.32
CA HIS A 77 0.48 -2.80 -0.15
C HIS A 77 1.16 -2.56 -1.54
N ALA A 78 2.26 -3.29 -1.83
CA ALA A 78 2.85 -3.52 -3.17
C ALA A 78 3.57 -4.89 -3.31
N ARG A 79 3.93 -5.28 -4.54
CA ARG A 79 4.66 -6.50 -4.89
C ARG A 79 5.61 -6.25 -6.07
N THR A 80 6.89 -6.45 -5.83
CA THR A 80 7.96 -6.40 -6.86
C THR A 80 8.19 -7.79 -7.44
N ILE A 81 8.57 -7.87 -8.72
CA ILE A 81 8.98 -9.10 -9.42
C ILE A 81 10.51 -9.16 -9.50
#